data_AF-A0A6P3WCZ8-F1
#
_entry.id   AF-A0A6P3WCZ8-F1
#
_cell.length_a   1.000
_cell.length_b   1.000
_cell.length_c   1.000
_cell.angle_alpha   90.00
_cell.angle_beta   90.00
_cell.angle_gamma   90.00
#
_symmetry.space_group_name_H-M   'P 1'
#
loop_
_entity.id
_entity.type
_entity.pdbx_description
1 polymer ?
#
loop_
_entity_poly.entity_id
_entity_poly.type
_entity_poly.pdbx_seq_one_letter_code
_entity_poly.pdbx_strand_id
1 'polypeptide(L)'
;MTAEEVTNEGQTIPIEGEDITPKKDGGVLKLVKKEGTGSEMPMTGDKVFVHYVGTLLDGSKFDSSRDRDDKFNFELGKGQVIKAWDIGVATMRVGEVSQLVCKPEYAYGAAGSPPKIPPNATLVFEVELFEFHGEDITEAEDGGIIRRILTKGEGYSKPNEGAAVEVSIEGRYEERVFDERELKFELGDGDNLDLPPAVEKALLNMEKGEEALFTVKPKYGFGSTGKAKFNIPGGATLQYKIKLTTFEKAKESWEMNTDEKLEQSGIVKDKGTQYFKDGKYKQASVQYKRIISWLEHESALKGEDEEKAKALRLAAHLNLAMCYLKLQEHSQALENCDKALELDANNEKALFRRGESLFGLKEFERARDDFTRVTQLYPANRAAKAQVQGCQKHIKEQHEKDKRLYAGMFQKFAERDAKVMDDTKGKENGDGDSMDVAENGAAEQTAA
;
A
#
# COMPACT_ATOMS: atom_id res chain seq x y z
N MET A 1 17.76 75.16 16.86
CA MET A 1 16.58 74.44 17.38
C MET A 1 16.94 72.96 17.36
N THR A 2 16.87 72.38 18.54
CA THR A 2 17.38 71.09 18.97
C THR A 2 16.64 69.94 18.30
N ALA A 3 17.36 69.01 17.68
CA ALA A 3 16.85 67.68 17.40
C ALA A 3 16.90 66.92 18.74
N GLU A 4 15.72 66.56 19.24
CA GLU A 4 15.56 65.80 20.47
C GLU A 4 16.17 64.41 20.29
N GLU A 5 17.14 64.09 21.13
CA GLU A 5 17.57 62.73 21.43
C GLU A 5 16.38 61.98 22.02
N VAL A 6 15.78 61.08 21.25
CA VAL A 6 14.91 60.04 21.81
C VAL A 6 15.82 58.92 22.29
N THR A 7 16.22 59.01 23.55
CA THR A 7 16.89 57.93 24.29
C THR A 7 15.90 56.77 24.45
N ASN A 8 16.10 55.71 23.68
CA ASN A 8 15.42 54.44 23.92
C ASN A 8 16.12 53.80 25.14
N GLU A 9 15.49 53.85 26.31
CA GLU A 9 16.01 53.20 27.52
C GLU A 9 16.14 51.69 27.26
N GLY A 10 17.40 51.23 27.18
CA GLY A 10 17.74 49.86 26.85
C GLY A 10 17.29 48.89 27.94
N GLN A 11 16.13 48.27 27.75
CA GLN A 11 15.78 47.02 28.43
C GLN A 11 16.51 45.87 27.74
N THR A 12 17.71 45.56 28.22
CA THR A 12 18.35 44.27 27.91
C THR A 12 17.52 43.15 28.50
N ILE A 13 17.10 42.18 27.68
CA ILE A 13 16.34 41.02 28.15
C ILE A 13 17.25 40.19 29.09
N PRO A 14 16.80 39.86 30.31
CA PRO A 14 17.59 39.05 31.24
C PRO A 14 17.84 37.65 30.65
N ILE A 15 19.08 37.18 30.80
CA ILE A 15 19.47 35.82 30.40
C ILE A 15 19.14 34.90 31.58
N GLU A 16 17.93 34.35 31.57
CA GLU A 16 17.40 33.47 32.60
C GLU A 16 16.70 32.26 31.99
N GLY A 17 16.55 31.18 32.76
CA GLY A 17 15.90 29.95 32.33
C GLY A 17 16.71 28.68 32.65
N GLU A 18 16.06 27.54 32.49
CA GLU A 18 16.69 26.23 32.59
C GLU A 18 17.53 25.93 31.35
N ASP A 19 18.75 25.43 31.54
CA ASP A 19 19.59 24.95 30.44
C ASP A 19 19.08 23.61 29.92
N ILE A 20 18.52 23.62 28.72
CA ILE A 20 17.94 22.44 28.06
C ILE A 20 18.88 21.81 27.03
N THR A 21 20.13 22.26 26.90
CA THR A 21 21.05 21.60 25.96
C THR A 21 21.48 20.22 26.48
N PRO A 22 21.65 19.23 25.59
CA PRO A 22 22.18 17.92 25.98
C PRO A 22 23.58 18.00 26.62
N LYS A 23 24.38 19.00 26.24
CA LYS A 23 25.74 19.22 26.74
C LYS A 23 25.80 20.02 28.04
N LYS A 24 24.67 20.60 28.49
CA LYS A 24 24.60 21.51 29.64
C LYS A 24 25.63 22.65 29.58
N ASP A 25 25.72 23.29 28.41
CA ASP A 25 26.67 24.35 28.08
C ASP A 25 26.05 25.77 28.11
N GLY A 26 24.80 25.88 28.57
CA GLY A 26 24.02 27.11 28.59
C GLY A 26 23.76 27.67 27.19
N GLY A 27 23.81 26.83 26.15
CA GLY A 27 23.58 27.24 24.76
C GLY A 27 22.15 27.62 24.44
N VAL A 28 21.19 26.99 25.13
CA VAL A 28 19.76 27.21 24.99
C VAL A 28 19.13 27.22 26.38
N LEU A 29 18.71 28.38 26.83
CA LEU A 29 17.98 28.54 28.10
C LEU A 29 16.49 28.67 27.81
N LYS A 30 15.68 27.96 28.58
CA LYS A 30 14.22 27.99 28.46
C LYS A 30 13.57 28.52 29.73
N LEU A 31 12.65 29.46 29.58
CA LEU A 31 11.79 29.95 30.65
C LEU A 31 10.32 29.80 30.23
N VAL A 32 9.56 28.96 30.92
CA VAL A 32 8.13 28.80 30.69
C VAL A 32 7.41 30.06 31.18
N LYS A 33 6.73 30.76 30.26
CA LYS A 33 5.91 31.96 30.56
C LYS A 33 4.46 31.57 30.84
N LYS A 34 3.97 30.51 30.19
CA LYS A 34 2.65 29.92 30.40
C LYS A 34 2.74 28.42 30.23
N GLU A 35 2.24 27.68 31.21
CA GLU A 35 2.18 26.22 31.15
C GLU A 35 1.25 25.73 30.04
N GLY A 36 1.66 24.64 29.39
CA GLY A 36 0.81 23.90 28.46
C GLY A 36 -0.06 22.86 29.16
N THR A 37 -0.73 22.03 28.36
CA THR A 37 -1.61 20.95 28.81
C THR A 37 -1.20 19.62 28.17
N GLY A 38 -1.66 18.52 28.77
CA GLY A 38 -1.35 17.16 28.30
C GLY A 38 0.01 16.63 28.77
N SER A 39 0.18 15.31 28.66
CA SER A 39 1.41 14.62 29.07
C SER A 39 2.43 14.44 27.94
N GLU A 40 2.00 14.58 26.68
CA GLU A 40 2.86 14.39 25.51
C GLU A 40 3.66 15.63 25.13
N MET A 41 4.80 15.40 24.47
CA MET A 41 5.68 16.41 23.88
C MET A 41 6.00 15.97 22.45
N PRO A 42 6.26 16.91 21.53
CA PRO A 42 6.58 16.57 20.15
C PRO A 42 7.91 15.82 20.06
N MET A 43 7.95 14.84 19.17
CA MET A 43 9.11 13.98 18.92
C MET A 43 9.81 14.36 17.61
N THR A 44 11.02 13.83 17.39
CA THR A 44 11.70 14.02 16.10
C THR A 44 10.83 13.51 14.95
N GLY A 45 10.66 14.32 13.91
CA GLY A 45 9.81 14.03 12.76
C GLY A 45 8.37 14.53 12.89
N ASP A 46 7.91 14.90 14.09
CA ASP A 46 6.58 15.47 14.25
C ASP A 46 6.48 16.82 13.53
N LYS A 47 5.33 17.05 12.90
CA LYS A 47 4.98 18.36 12.35
C LYS A 47 4.44 19.22 13.47
N VAL A 48 5.11 20.33 13.78
CA VAL A 48 4.75 21.23 14.88
C VAL A 48 4.20 22.55 14.35
N PHE A 49 3.26 23.16 15.08
CA PHE A 49 2.61 24.42 14.70
C PHE A 49 2.76 25.42 15.84
N VAL A 50 3.43 26.53 15.55
CA VAL A 50 3.80 27.52 16.55
C VAL A 50 3.47 28.95 16.12
N HIS A 51 3.19 29.81 17.09
CA HIS A 51 3.49 31.24 16.93
C HIS A 51 4.80 31.59 17.58
N TYR A 52 5.47 32.62 17.05
CA TYR A 52 6.69 33.14 17.67
C TYR A 52 6.88 34.64 17.48
N VAL A 53 7.71 35.20 18.35
CA VAL A 53 8.32 36.53 18.24
C VAL A 53 9.82 36.36 18.48
N GLY A 54 10.64 36.77 17.51
CA GLY A 54 12.11 36.75 17.59
C GLY A 54 12.67 38.16 17.78
N THR A 55 13.47 38.35 18.83
CA THR A 55 14.13 39.61 19.17
C THR A 55 15.62 39.41 19.44
N LEU A 56 16.41 40.46 19.24
CA LEU A 56 17.77 40.52 19.77
C LEU A 56 17.74 40.78 21.30
N LEU A 57 18.89 40.65 21.97
CA LEU A 57 19.00 40.89 23.42
C LEU A 57 18.65 42.33 23.84
N ASP A 58 18.78 43.29 22.93
CA ASP A 58 18.38 44.69 23.14
C ASP A 58 16.86 44.92 23.01
N GLY A 59 16.08 43.85 22.75
CA GLY A 59 14.64 43.88 22.57
C GLY A 59 14.18 44.19 21.14
N SER A 60 15.09 44.49 20.21
CA SER A 60 14.71 44.77 18.82
C SER A 60 14.13 43.53 18.13
N LYS A 61 12.89 43.63 17.66
CA LYS A 61 12.19 42.55 16.94
C LYS A 61 12.73 42.44 15.51
N PHE A 62 13.21 41.24 15.14
CA PHE A 62 13.68 40.97 13.78
C PHE A 62 12.68 40.15 12.95
N ASP A 63 11.83 39.35 13.60
CA ASP A 63 10.81 38.54 12.94
C ASP A 63 9.69 38.10 13.89
N SER A 64 8.46 37.94 13.39
CA SER A 64 7.35 37.36 14.14
C SER A 64 6.29 36.77 13.22
N SER A 65 5.79 35.58 13.56
CA SER A 65 4.65 35.00 12.86
C SER A 65 3.31 35.64 13.24
N ARG A 66 3.21 36.28 14.42
CA ARG A 66 2.01 36.99 14.85
C ARG A 66 1.72 38.21 13.97
N ASP A 67 2.76 38.88 13.49
CA ASP A 67 2.62 40.01 12.55
C ASP A 67 2.01 39.58 11.20
N ARG A 68 2.04 38.28 10.89
CA ARG A 68 1.51 37.69 9.65
C ARG A 68 0.15 37.03 9.83
N ASP A 69 -0.34 36.93 11.06
CA ASP A 69 -1.57 36.21 11.43
C ASP A 69 -1.66 34.78 10.87
N ASP A 70 -0.49 34.12 10.75
CA ASP A 70 -0.39 32.76 10.24
C ASP A 70 0.60 31.95 11.09
N LYS A 71 0.23 30.71 11.41
CA LYS A 71 1.05 29.84 12.24
C LYS A 71 2.22 29.33 11.42
N PHE A 72 3.41 29.38 12.02
CA PHE A 72 4.57 28.76 11.40
C PHE A 72 4.56 27.26 11.73
N ASN A 73 4.79 26.42 10.72
CA ASN A 73 4.89 24.98 10.90
C ASN A 73 6.17 24.44 10.28
N PHE A 74 6.74 23.43 10.92
CA PHE A 74 7.99 22.77 10.51
C PHE A 74 8.06 21.35 11.06
N GLU A 75 8.97 20.54 10.52
CA GLU A 75 9.28 19.19 11.04
C GLU A 75 10.38 19.27 12.10
N LEU A 76 10.06 18.83 13.32
CA LEU A 76 10.95 18.91 14.45
C LEU A 76 12.15 17.95 14.31
N GLY A 77 13.37 18.43 14.58
CA GLY A 77 14.58 17.62 14.58
C GLY A 77 15.11 17.23 13.19
N LYS A 78 14.58 17.86 12.13
CA LYS A 78 15.02 17.69 10.74
C LYS A 78 15.93 18.81 10.24
N GLY A 79 16.29 19.78 11.10
CA GLY A 79 17.15 20.90 10.74
C GLY A 79 16.49 21.93 9.81
N GLN A 80 15.15 21.98 9.77
CA GLN A 80 14.40 23.03 9.07
C GLN A 80 14.46 24.38 9.80
N VAL A 81 14.82 24.36 11.08
CA VAL A 81 14.96 25.52 11.96
C VAL A 81 16.34 25.53 12.62
N ILE A 82 16.66 26.59 13.35
CA ILE A 82 17.90 26.67 14.12
C ILE A 82 17.96 25.56 15.19
N LYS A 83 19.17 25.11 15.54
CA LYS A 83 19.38 24.03 16.54
C LYS A 83 18.68 24.30 17.86
N ALA A 84 18.64 25.57 18.29
CA ALA A 84 17.97 25.97 19.51
C ALA A 84 16.47 25.68 19.50
N TRP A 85 15.81 25.82 18.35
CA TRP A 85 14.38 25.51 18.20
C TRP A 85 14.12 24.01 18.19
N ASP A 86 14.96 23.22 17.51
CA ASP A 86 14.86 21.76 17.54
C ASP A 86 14.99 21.21 18.96
N ILE A 87 15.81 21.83 19.81
CA ILE A 87 15.95 21.48 21.23
C ILE A 87 14.78 22.05 22.05
N GLY A 88 14.44 23.33 21.86
CA GLY A 88 13.45 24.05 22.65
C GLY A 88 12.04 23.50 22.50
N VAL A 89 11.56 23.41 21.26
CA VAL A 89 10.18 23.00 20.96
C VAL A 89 9.93 21.54 21.35
N ALA A 90 10.96 20.68 21.30
CA ALA A 90 10.90 19.29 21.77
C ALA A 90 10.56 19.14 23.27
N THR A 91 10.73 20.21 24.06
CA THR A 91 10.43 20.22 25.50
C THR A 91 9.08 20.86 25.82
N MET A 92 8.34 21.33 24.82
CA MET A 92 7.11 22.10 25.01
C MET A 92 5.87 21.20 25.01
N ARG A 93 4.84 21.62 25.75
CA ARG A 93 3.49 21.04 25.74
C ARG A 93 2.53 21.87 24.90
N VAL A 94 1.44 21.26 24.44
CA VAL A 94 0.38 21.97 23.71
C VAL A 94 -0.20 23.10 24.57
N GLY A 95 -0.22 24.31 24.05
CA GLY A 95 -0.67 25.54 24.70
C GLY A 95 0.40 26.27 25.52
N GLU A 96 1.61 25.69 25.63
CA GLU A 96 2.73 26.28 26.36
C GLU A 96 3.27 27.52 25.62
N VAL A 97 3.60 28.56 26.38
CA VAL A 97 4.38 29.71 25.90
C VAL A 97 5.71 29.73 26.63
N SER A 98 6.80 29.66 25.89
CA SER A 98 8.15 29.62 26.43
C SER A 98 9.04 30.68 25.78
N GLN A 99 9.91 31.28 26.60
CA GLN A 99 11.01 32.11 26.14
C GLN A 99 12.26 31.25 25.99
N LEU A 100 12.90 31.31 24.83
CA LEU A 100 14.16 30.63 24.52
C LEU A 100 15.24 31.68 24.30
N VAL A 101 16.32 31.61 25.09
CA VAL A 101 17.53 32.41 24.88
C VAL A 101 18.57 31.52 24.20
N CYS A 102 18.97 31.89 22.99
CA CYS A 102 19.75 31.06 22.08
C CYS A 102 21.11 31.69 21.80
N LYS A 103 22.18 31.04 22.24
CA LYS A 103 23.55 31.43 21.89
C LYS A 103 23.82 31.24 20.38
N PRO A 104 24.75 32.00 19.78
CA PRO A 104 25.01 31.94 18.34
C PRO A 104 25.38 30.54 17.83
N GLU A 105 26.05 29.69 18.62
CA GLU A 105 26.42 28.32 18.23
C GLU A 105 25.21 27.40 17.98
N TYR A 106 24.07 27.75 18.57
CA TYR A 106 22.77 27.08 18.42
C TYR A 106 21.79 27.87 17.53
N ALA A 107 22.23 29.01 16.98
CA ALA A 107 21.48 29.89 16.08
C ALA A 107 22.21 30.05 14.74
N TYR A 108 22.58 31.29 14.35
CA TYR A 108 23.21 31.61 13.06
C TYR A 108 24.74 31.77 13.11
N GLY A 109 25.36 31.52 14.27
CA GLY A 109 26.82 31.52 14.44
C GLY A 109 27.51 32.82 14.07
N ALA A 110 28.79 32.72 13.71
CA ALA A 110 29.64 33.85 13.32
C ALA A 110 29.23 34.52 12.00
N ALA A 111 28.43 33.86 11.17
CA ALA A 111 27.94 34.45 9.92
C ALA A 111 26.74 35.39 10.15
N GLY A 112 25.89 35.08 11.13
CA GLY A 112 24.60 35.75 11.30
C GLY A 112 23.64 35.44 10.14
N SER A 113 22.64 36.30 9.96
CA SER A 113 21.73 36.30 8.81
C SER A 113 21.43 37.75 8.39
N PRO A 114 22.38 38.41 7.68
CA PRO A 114 22.23 39.80 7.30
C PRO A 114 21.03 40.05 6.37
N PRO A 115 20.38 41.22 6.45
CA PRO A 115 20.71 42.36 7.31
C PRO A 115 20.08 42.29 8.71
N LYS A 116 19.21 41.30 8.97
CA LYS A 116 18.37 41.27 10.18
C LYS A 116 19.09 40.75 11.42
N ILE A 117 19.98 39.78 11.25
CA ILE A 117 20.67 39.10 12.34
C ILE A 117 22.18 39.31 12.19
N PRO A 118 22.84 40.01 13.13
CA PRO A 118 24.27 40.23 13.05
C PRO A 118 25.09 38.96 13.36
N PRO A 119 26.38 38.94 12.99
CA PRO A 119 27.36 37.94 13.44
C PRO A 119 27.34 37.73 14.95
N ASN A 120 27.43 36.46 15.40
CA ASN A 120 27.51 36.08 16.81
C ASN A 120 26.36 36.61 17.69
N ALA A 121 25.19 36.85 17.11
CA ALA A 121 24.03 37.32 17.86
C ALA A 121 23.45 36.25 18.79
N THR A 122 23.21 36.63 20.05
CA THR A 122 22.30 35.90 20.93
C THR A 122 20.87 36.32 20.60
N LEU A 123 20.01 35.34 20.35
CA LEU A 123 18.62 35.56 19.99
C LEU A 123 17.71 35.21 21.15
N VAL A 124 16.60 35.93 21.26
CA VAL A 124 15.52 35.60 22.19
C VAL A 124 14.27 35.31 21.38
N PHE A 125 13.63 34.17 21.63
CA PHE A 125 12.37 33.81 21.03
C PHE A 125 11.31 33.62 22.10
N GLU A 126 10.15 34.23 21.94
CA GLU A 126 8.92 33.76 22.59
C GLU A 126 8.22 32.83 21.61
N VAL A 127 7.97 31.58 22.02
CA VAL A 127 7.34 30.54 21.19
C VAL A 127 6.09 30.03 21.90
N GLU A 128 5.00 29.91 21.17
CA GLU A 128 3.73 29.30 21.62
C GLU A 128 3.45 28.05 20.79
N LEU A 129 3.39 26.88 21.42
CA LEU A 129 3.09 25.61 20.74
C LEU A 129 1.57 25.38 20.69
N PHE A 130 0.97 25.32 19.50
CA PHE A 130 -0.46 25.11 19.34
C PHE A 130 -0.85 23.65 19.19
N GLU A 131 -0.13 22.94 18.33
CA GLU A 131 -0.40 21.55 18.03
C GLU A 131 0.84 20.89 17.44
N PHE A 132 0.86 19.57 17.51
CA PHE A 132 1.80 18.76 16.76
C PHE A 132 1.11 17.47 16.34
N HIS A 133 1.58 16.90 15.24
CA HIS A 133 1.09 15.63 14.71
C HIS A 133 2.29 14.78 14.32
N GLY A 134 2.16 13.46 14.50
CA GLY A 134 3.11 12.53 13.92
C GLY A 134 3.10 12.58 12.39
N GLU A 135 4.14 12.02 11.78
CA GLU A 135 4.28 11.93 10.33
C GLU A 135 3.26 10.95 9.75
N ASP A 136 2.48 11.38 8.77
CA ASP A 136 1.64 10.48 7.99
C ASP A 136 2.47 9.79 6.90
N ILE A 137 2.65 8.47 7.03
CA ILE A 137 3.45 7.68 6.08
C ILE A 137 2.59 7.04 4.98
N THR A 138 1.32 7.42 4.87
CA THR A 138 0.44 6.96 3.79
C THR A 138 0.65 7.76 2.52
N GLU A 139 0.67 7.07 1.37
CA GLU A 139 0.80 7.72 0.06
C GLU A 139 -0.34 8.71 -0.25
N ALA A 140 -1.50 8.53 0.38
CA ALA A 140 -2.68 9.37 0.19
C ALA A 140 -2.82 10.49 1.23
N GLU A 141 -1.90 10.58 2.20
CA GLU A 141 -1.96 11.51 3.33
C GLU A 141 -3.34 11.48 4.04
N ASP A 142 -3.89 10.28 4.24
CA ASP A 142 -5.25 10.08 4.78
C ASP A 142 -5.31 9.91 6.32
N GLY A 143 -4.18 10.15 6.98
CA GLY A 143 -3.92 9.94 8.39
C GLY A 143 -4.05 8.47 8.81
N GLY A 144 -3.90 7.54 7.87
CA GLY A 144 -4.14 6.12 8.08
C GLY A 144 -3.07 5.43 8.91
N ILE A 145 -1.82 5.89 8.79
CA ILE A 145 -0.67 5.38 9.52
C ILE A 145 0.17 6.58 9.97
N ILE A 146 0.08 6.92 11.24
CA ILE A 146 0.81 8.04 11.84
C ILE A 146 2.03 7.50 12.59
N ARG A 147 3.23 7.92 12.20
CA ARG A 147 4.50 7.57 12.81
C ARG A 147 4.96 8.64 13.80
N ARG A 148 5.47 8.21 14.96
CA ARG A 148 6.28 9.02 15.88
C ARG A 148 7.59 8.32 16.20
N ILE A 149 8.72 8.96 15.91
CA ILE A 149 10.05 8.35 16.08
C ILE A 149 10.48 8.45 17.55
N LEU A 150 10.75 7.31 18.19
CA LEU A 150 11.28 7.23 19.55
C LEU A 150 12.80 7.28 19.56
N THR A 151 13.42 6.46 18.70
CA THR A 151 14.87 6.38 18.52
C THR A 151 15.15 6.52 17.04
N LYS A 152 15.97 7.52 16.68
CA LYS A 152 16.38 7.75 15.29
C LYS A 152 17.24 6.58 14.78
N GLY A 153 16.99 6.15 13.55
CA GLY A 153 17.84 5.16 12.89
C GLY A 153 19.19 5.71 12.43
N GLU A 154 19.98 4.81 11.87
CA GLU A 154 21.30 5.07 11.31
C GLU A 154 21.30 4.86 9.80
N GLY A 155 22.03 5.72 9.09
CA GLY A 155 22.14 5.67 7.63
C GLY A 155 20.95 6.34 6.93
N TYR A 156 20.84 6.08 5.63
CA TYR A 156 19.80 6.66 4.76
C TYR A 156 19.03 5.60 3.97
N SER A 157 19.44 4.33 4.07
CA SER A 157 18.80 3.24 3.37
C SER A 157 17.57 2.77 4.13
N LYS A 158 16.55 2.39 3.36
CA LYS A 158 15.31 1.77 3.84
C LYS A 158 15.12 0.41 3.18
N PRO A 159 14.40 -0.53 3.84
CA PRO A 159 13.97 -1.76 3.18
C PRO A 159 13.17 -1.48 1.90
N ASN A 160 13.30 -2.33 0.89
CA ASN A 160 12.42 -2.37 -0.29
C ASN A 160 11.48 -3.59 -0.24
N GLU A 161 10.54 -3.65 -1.17
CA GLU A 161 9.65 -4.81 -1.29
C GLU A 161 10.49 -6.09 -1.48
N GLY A 162 10.19 -7.12 -0.67
CA GLY A 162 10.95 -8.35 -0.64
C GLY A 162 12.21 -8.36 0.21
N ALA A 163 12.62 -7.23 0.80
CA ALA A 163 13.76 -7.17 1.71
C ALA A 163 13.58 -8.12 2.89
N ALA A 164 14.67 -8.78 3.31
CA ALA A 164 14.71 -9.54 4.54
C ALA A 164 14.91 -8.58 5.72
N VAL A 165 14.00 -8.61 6.69
CA VAL A 165 14.01 -7.72 7.85
C VAL A 165 14.08 -8.52 9.15
N GLU A 166 14.79 -7.98 10.14
CA GLU A 166 14.76 -8.42 11.54
C GLU A 166 14.21 -7.28 12.40
N VAL A 167 13.11 -7.56 13.09
CA VAL A 167 12.31 -6.54 13.78
C VAL A 167 11.86 -7.03 15.14
N SER A 168 11.66 -6.10 16.08
CA SER A 168 10.86 -6.31 17.28
C SER A 168 9.56 -5.52 17.12
N ILE A 169 8.43 -6.16 17.41
CA ILE A 169 7.11 -5.53 17.35
C ILE A 169 6.37 -5.71 18.66
N GLU A 170 5.59 -4.69 19.02
CA GLU A 170 4.61 -4.74 20.10
C GLU A 170 3.33 -4.09 19.58
N GLY A 171 2.29 -4.89 19.38
CA GLY A 171 0.95 -4.46 18.98
C GLY A 171 0.03 -4.28 20.18
N ARG A 172 -0.59 -3.11 20.29
CA ARG A 172 -1.58 -2.75 21.31
C ARG A 172 -2.91 -2.39 20.70
N TYR A 173 -3.97 -2.81 21.37
CA TYR A 173 -5.33 -2.33 21.14
C TYR A 173 -5.83 -1.75 22.45
N GLU A 174 -6.10 -0.44 22.45
CA GLU A 174 -6.23 0.34 23.68
C GLU A 174 -4.97 0.13 24.55
N GLU A 175 -5.14 -0.18 25.83
CA GLU A 175 -4.00 -0.41 26.74
C GLU A 175 -3.45 -1.86 26.68
N ARG A 176 -4.13 -2.77 25.98
CA ARG A 176 -3.79 -4.19 25.98
C ARG A 176 -2.79 -4.54 24.88
N VAL A 177 -1.64 -5.08 25.28
CA VAL A 177 -0.70 -5.76 24.36
C VAL A 177 -1.35 -7.07 23.87
N PHE A 178 -1.44 -7.23 22.56
CA PHE A 178 -2.01 -8.43 21.93
C PHE A 178 -0.99 -9.22 21.10
N ASP A 179 0.12 -8.59 20.72
CA ASP A 179 1.22 -9.21 19.97
C ASP A 179 2.55 -8.61 20.43
N GLU A 180 3.51 -9.43 20.82
CA GLU A 180 4.85 -8.99 21.21
C GLU A 180 5.85 -10.07 20.80
N ARG A 181 6.63 -9.80 19.76
CA ARG A 181 7.50 -10.80 19.13
C ARG A 181 8.72 -10.15 18.49
N GLU A 182 9.81 -10.90 18.45
CA GLU A 182 10.91 -10.68 17.51
C GLU A 182 10.68 -11.54 16.27
N LEU A 183 10.77 -10.93 15.09
CA LEU A 183 10.46 -11.57 13.81
C LEU A 183 11.60 -11.38 12.82
N LYS A 184 11.87 -12.44 12.07
CA LYS A 184 12.68 -12.39 10.84
C LYS A 184 11.84 -12.85 9.67
N PHE A 185 11.60 -11.96 8.72
CA PHE A 185 10.73 -12.25 7.57
C PHE A 185 11.09 -11.41 6.35
N GLU A 186 10.49 -11.73 5.20
CA GLU A 186 10.61 -10.90 3.99
C GLU A 186 9.41 -9.96 3.89
N LEU A 187 9.66 -8.69 3.56
CA LEU A 187 8.57 -7.76 3.27
C LEU A 187 7.74 -8.23 2.07
N GLY A 188 6.42 -8.21 2.25
CA GLY A 188 5.42 -8.88 1.41
C GLY A 188 4.83 -10.15 2.04
N ASP A 189 5.30 -10.57 3.22
CA ASP A 189 4.89 -11.79 3.90
C ASP A 189 4.19 -11.57 5.27
N GLY A 190 3.91 -10.32 5.63
CA GLY A 190 3.36 -9.96 6.93
C GLY A 190 2.02 -10.62 7.25
N ASP A 191 1.12 -10.74 6.27
CA ASP A 191 -0.23 -11.31 6.47
C ASP A 191 -0.17 -12.75 7.03
N ASN A 192 0.77 -13.57 6.56
CA ASN A 192 0.94 -14.96 7.04
C ASN A 192 1.51 -15.04 8.46
N LEU A 193 2.07 -13.94 8.96
CA LEU A 193 2.56 -13.79 10.32
C LEU A 193 1.53 -13.11 11.24
N ASP A 194 0.30 -12.97 10.76
CA ASP A 194 -0.80 -12.25 11.40
C ASP A 194 -0.52 -10.75 11.60
N LEU A 195 0.36 -10.17 10.77
CA LEU A 195 0.65 -8.73 10.80
C LEU A 195 -0.34 -7.97 9.89
N PRO A 196 -0.85 -6.81 10.34
CA PRO A 196 -1.66 -5.96 9.47
C PRO A 196 -0.77 -5.26 8.42
N PRO A 197 -1.35 -4.83 7.27
CA PRO A 197 -0.61 -4.16 6.20
C PRO A 197 0.21 -2.95 6.64
N ALA A 198 -0.23 -2.24 7.68
CA ALA A 198 0.48 -1.10 8.25
C ALA A 198 1.89 -1.44 8.75
N VAL A 199 2.13 -2.65 9.26
CA VAL A 199 3.45 -3.03 9.79
C VAL A 199 4.47 -3.09 8.66
N GLU A 200 4.11 -3.67 7.51
CA GLU A 200 5.02 -3.72 6.36
C GLU A 200 5.22 -2.33 5.73
N LYS A 201 4.15 -1.53 5.63
CA LYS A 201 4.25 -0.12 5.18
C LYS A 201 5.13 0.71 6.12
N ALA A 202 5.06 0.49 7.43
CA ALA A 202 5.93 1.12 8.40
C ALA A 202 7.40 0.75 8.14
N LEU A 203 7.71 -0.54 8.00
CA LEU A 203 9.07 -1.02 7.78
C LEU A 203 9.71 -0.48 6.50
N LEU A 204 8.94 -0.31 5.41
CA LEU A 204 9.41 0.33 4.17
C LEU A 204 9.82 1.81 4.37
N ASN A 205 9.36 2.45 5.46
CA ASN A 205 9.64 3.84 5.78
C ASN A 205 10.67 4.04 6.90
N MET A 206 11.15 2.95 7.51
CA MET A 206 12.07 2.98 8.64
C MET A 206 13.54 2.82 8.23
N GLU A 207 14.42 3.43 9.00
CA GLU A 207 15.88 3.27 8.92
C GLU A 207 16.39 2.15 9.84
N LYS A 208 17.59 1.63 9.58
CA LYS A 208 18.20 0.61 10.44
C LYS A 208 18.41 1.16 11.85
N GLY A 209 18.00 0.41 12.86
CA GLY A 209 18.09 0.81 14.27
C GLY A 209 16.96 1.73 14.73
N GLU A 210 16.10 2.21 13.83
CA GLU A 210 14.96 3.07 14.17
C GLU A 210 13.97 2.31 15.06
N GLU A 211 13.47 3.01 16.09
CA GLU A 211 12.36 2.57 16.91
C GLU A 211 11.28 3.65 16.88
N ALA A 212 10.05 3.28 16.55
CA ALA A 212 8.95 4.22 16.36
C ALA A 212 7.60 3.65 16.83
N LEU A 213 6.70 4.56 17.21
CA LEU A 213 5.30 4.28 17.48
C LEU A 213 4.47 4.58 16.23
N PHE A 214 3.53 3.70 15.92
CA PHE A 214 2.63 3.81 14.79
C PHE A 214 1.19 3.75 15.28
N THR A 215 0.41 4.78 15.00
CA THR A 215 -1.05 4.74 15.17
C THR A 215 -1.68 4.33 13.84
N VAL A 216 -2.43 3.23 13.86
CA VAL A 216 -2.92 2.55 12.66
C VAL A 216 -4.44 2.57 12.63
N LYS A 217 -5.02 3.28 11.65
CA LYS A 217 -6.47 3.26 11.41
C LYS A 217 -6.93 1.93 10.81
N PRO A 218 -8.22 1.57 10.94
CA PRO A 218 -8.73 0.25 10.54
C PRO A 218 -8.42 -0.15 9.10
N LYS A 219 -8.42 0.81 8.17
CA LYS A 219 -8.08 0.62 6.75
C LYS A 219 -6.72 -0.05 6.54
N TYR A 220 -5.74 0.25 7.40
CA TYR A 220 -4.38 -0.29 7.35
C TYR A 220 -4.10 -1.31 8.47
N GLY A 221 -5.03 -1.47 9.41
CA GLY A 221 -5.02 -2.48 10.46
C GLY A 221 -5.66 -3.80 10.00
N PHE A 222 -6.49 -4.40 10.86
CA PHE A 222 -7.23 -5.63 10.55
C PHE A 222 -8.60 -5.40 9.89
N GLY A 223 -8.83 -4.20 9.34
CA GLY A 223 -10.04 -3.88 8.59
C GLY A 223 -11.34 -3.90 9.40
N SER A 224 -12.46 -4.00 8.69
CA SER A 224 -13.81 -4.12 9.27
C SER A 224 -14.11 -5.49 9.88
N THR A 225 -13.30 -6.50 9.60
CA THR A 225 -13.46 -7.86 10.16
C THR A 225 -12.77 -8.01 11.50
N GLY A 226 -11.65 -7.31 11.73
CA GLY A 226 -10.83 -7.47 12.92
C GLY A 226 -9.97 -8.74 12.85
N LYS A 227 -9.43 -9.16 13.99
CA LYS A 227 -8.56 -10.35 14.11
C LYS A 227 -8.94 -11.16 15.33
N ALA A 228 -9.73 -12.20 15.11
CA ALA A 228 -10.25 -13.07 16.16
C ALA A 228 -9.15 -13.69 17.04
N LYS A 229 -8.03 -14.11 16.43
CA LYS A 229 -6.86 -14.67 17.13
C LYS A 229 -6.35 -13.76 18.26
N PHE A 230 -6.46 -12.44 18.08
CA PHE A 230 -5.96 -11.44 19.03
C PHE A 230 -7.08 -10.74 19.81
N ASN A 231 -8.32 -11.20 19.65
CA ASN A 231 -9.52 -10.54 20.18
C ASN A 231 -9.60 -9.06 19.77
N ILE A 232 -9.33 -8.77 18.50
CA ILE A 232 -9.42 -7.42 17.94
C ILE A 232 -10.74 -7.30 17.17
N PRO A 233 -11.63 -6.35 17.52
CA PRO A 233 -12.87 -6.15 16.81
C PRO A 233 -12.64 -5.50 15.44
N GLY A 234 -13.64 -5.61 14.58
CA GLY A 234 -13.70 -4.87 13.33
C GLY A 234 -13.71 -3.37 13.54
N GLY A 235 -12.99 -2.60 12.72
CA GLY A 235 -12.95 -1.15 12.85
C GLY A 235 -12.04 -0.65 13.98
N ALA A 236 -11.19 -1.51 14.55
CA ALA A 236 -10.26 -1.13 15.60
C ALA A 236 -9.09 -0.26 15.09
N THR A 237 -8.79 0.80 15.83
CA THR A 237 -7.52 1.53 15.72
C THR A 237 -6.47 0.86 16.61
N LEU A 238 -5.28 0.64 16.08
CA LEU A 238 -4.20 -0.08 16.76
C LEU A 238 -3.01 0.85 17.00
N GLN A 239 -2.21 0.52 18.00
CA GLN A 239 -0.88 1.09 18.17
C GLN A 239 0.17 0.00 17.97
N TYR A 240 1.23 0.29 17.24
CA TYR A 240 2.38 -0.59 17.08
C TYR A 240 3.64 0.14 17.48
N LYS A 241 4.40 -0.43 18.41
CA LYS A 241 5.79 -0.07 18.62
C LYS A 241 6.65 -1.01 17.80
N ILE A 242 7.46 -0.46 16.90
CA ILE A 242 8.28 -1.26 15.98
C ILE A 242 9.72 -0.79 16.13
N LYS A 243 10.64 -1.74 16.26
CA LYS A 243 12.08 -1.53 16.16
C LYS A 243 12.63 -2.31 14.98
N LEU A 244 13.20 -1.61 14.01
CA LEU A 244 13.88 -2.23 12.87
C LEU A 244 15.34 -2.49 13.25
N THR A 245 15.69 -3.72 13.62
CA THR A 245 17.04 -4.06 14.07
C THR A 245 18.03 -4.05 12.92
N THR A 246 17.70 -4.77 11.84
CA THR A 246 18.51 -4.79 10.61
C THR A 246 17.67 -5.23 9.42
N PHE A 247 18.15 -4.96 8.21
CA PHE A 247 17.56 -5.46 6.99
C PHE A 247 18.61 -5.68 5.90
N GLU A 248 18.24 -6.51 4.93
CA GLU A 248 18.96 -6.72 3.67
C GLU A 248 17.97 -6.48 2.53
N LYS A 249 18.28 -5.50 1.66
CA LYS A 249 17.42 -5.18 0.52
C LYS A 249 17.33 -6.35 -0.43
N ALA A 250 16.14 -6.57 -1.01
CA ALA A 250 16.03 -7.41 -2.19
C ALA A 250 16.77 -6.73 -3.34
N LYS A 251 17.54 -7.51 -4.11
CA LYS A 251 18.16 -7.00 -5.34
C LYS A 251 17.08 -6.74 -6.38
N GLU A 252 17.13 -5.58 -7.00
CA GLU A 252 16.29 -5.25 -8.15
C GLU A 252 16.80 -5.96 -9.40
N SER A 253 15.93 -6.19 -10.39
CA SER A 253 16.30 -6.94 -11.60
C SER A 253 17.53 -6.38 -12.32
N TRP A 254 17.68 -5.04 -12.36
CA TRP A 254 18.80 -4.37 -13.03
C TRP A 254 20.10 -4.36 -12.21
N GLU A 255 20.04 -4.65 -10.92
CA GLU A 255 21.23 -4.73 -10.05
C GLU A 255 21.95 -6.08 -10.19
N MET A 256 21.30 -7.06 -10.82
CA MET A 256 21.84 -8.40 -11.02
C MET A 256 22.31 -8.58 -12.46
N ASN A 257 23.51 -9.15 -12.61
CA ASN A 257 23.94 -9.69 -13.90
C ASN A 257 23.22 -11.02 -14.22
N THR A 258 23.41 -11.53 -15.44
CA THR A 258 22.79 -12.78 -15.89
C THR A 258 23.05 -13.97 -14.98
N ASP A 259 24.29 -14.18 -14.57
CA ASP A 259 24.67 -15.34 -13.73
C ASP A 259 23.99 -15.26 -12.37
N GLU A 260 23.98 -14.06 -11.76
CA GLU A 260 23.27 -13.80 -10.51
C GLU A 260 21.76 -14.02 -10.66
N LYS A 261 21.14 -13.56 -11.76
CA LYS A 261 19.70 -13.78 -12.00
C LYS A 261 19.38 -15.27 -12.09
N LEU A 262 20.21 -16.06 -12.77
CA LEU A 262 20.02 -17.51 -12.92
C LEU A 262 20.18 -18.22 -11.57
N GLU A 263 21.21 -17.87 -10.80
CA GLU A 263 21.45 -18.42 -9.47
C GLU A 263 20.30 -18.08 -8.50
N GLN A 264 19.95 -16.80 -8.40
CA GLN A 264 18.85 -16.33 -7.54
C GLN A 264 17.52 -16.94 -7.95
N SER A 265 17.25 -17.09 -9.24
CA SER A 265 16.07 -17.78 -9.76
C SER A 265 15.98 -19.23 -9.27
N GLY A 266 17.12 -19.92 -9.17
CA GLY A 266 17.20 -21.26 -8.57
C GLY A 266 16.81 -21.25 -7.09
N ILE A 267 17.38 -20.33 -6.32
CA ILE A 267 17.13 -20.20 -4.87
C ILE A 267 15.65 -19.90 -4.59
N VAL A 268 15.06 -18.90 -5.26
CA VAL A 268 13.66 -18.52 -5.02
C VAL A 268 12.70 -19.60 -5.54
N LYS A 269 13.05 -20.36 -6.57
CA LYS A 269 12.26 -21.52 -7.02
C LYS A 269 12.19 -22.58 -5.92
N ASP A 270 13.31 -22.89 -5.27
CA ASP A 270 13.36 -23.89 -4.22
C ASP A 270 12.61 -23.40 -2.96
N LYS A 271 12.76 -22.11 -2.63
CA LYS A 271 11.99 -21.45 -1.56
C LYS A 271 10.48 -21.48 -1.83
N GLY A 272 10.06 -21.13 -3.05
CA GLY A 272 8.67 -21.21 -3.49
C GLY A 272 8.12 -22.63 -3.40
N THR A 273 8.94 -23.62 -3.71
CA THR A 273 8.59 -25.04 -3.60
C THR A 273 8.40 -25.47 -2.16
N GLN A 274 9.21 -24.95 -1.24
CA GLN A 274 9.03 -25.19 0.19
C GLN A 274 7.72 -24.57 0.69
N TYR A 275 7.44 -23.31 0.34
CA TYR A 275 6.16 -22.69 0.67
C TYR A 275 4.97 -23.48 0.10
N PHE A 276 5.06 -23.96 -1.13
CA PHE A 276 3.99 -24.77 -1.72
C PHE A 276 3.73 -26.06 -0.91
N LYS A 277 4.79 -26.74 -0.46
CA LYS A 277 4.69 -27.94 0.40
C LYS A 277 4.04 -27.63 1.74
N ASP A 278 4.32 -26.46 2.30
CA ASP A 278 3.77 -26.00 3.57
C ASP A 278 2.31 -25.50 3.44
N GLY A 279 1.70 -25.59 2.26
CA GLY A 279 0.34 -25.11 1.98
C GLY A 279 0.24 -23.59 1.78
N LYS A 280 1.39 -22.91 1.73
CA LYS A 280 1.54 -21.45 1.63
C LYS A 280 1.52 -20.99 0.17
N TYR A 281 0.41 -21.23 -0.53
CA TYR A 281 0.32 -21.05 -1.98
C TYR A 281 0.51 -19.59 -2.44
N LYS A 282 0.04 -18.61 -1.67
CA LYS A 282 0.26 -17.19 -1.98
C LYS A 282 1.75 -16.83 -1.94
N GLN A 283 2.47 -17.25 -0.89
CA GLN A 283 3.92 -17.01 -0.76
C GLN A 283 4.70 -17.71 -1.88
N ALA A 284 4.34 -18.96 -2.17
CA ALA A 284 4.93 -19.70 -3.29
C ALA A 284 4.78 -18.91 -4.60
N SER A 285 3.59 -18.35 -4.86
CA SER A 285 3.34 -17.54 -6.05
C SER A 285 4.23 -16.29 -6.14
N VAL A 286 4.47 -15.60 -5.03
CA VAL A 286 5.36 -14.42 -4.99
C VAL A 286 6.78 -14.81 -5.39
N GLN A 287 7.30 -15.91 -4.87
CA GLN A 287 8.65 -16.38 -5.19
C GLN A 287 8.79 -16.75 -6.68
N TYR A 288 7.80 -17.44 -7.25
CA TYR A 288 7.83 -17.80 -8.67
C TYR A 288 7.66 -16.59 -9.60
N LYS A 289 6.89 -15.56 -9.19
CA LYS A 289 6.78 -14.30 -9.95
C LYS A 289 8.12 -13.56 -10.06
N ARG A 290 8.96 -13.60 -9.02
CA ARG A 290 10.32 -13.00 -9.07
C ARG A 290 11.15 -13.59 -10.20
N ILE A 291 11.09 -14.92 -10.40
CA ILE A 291 11.80 -15.60 -11.50
C ILE A 291 11.38 -15.04 -12.86
N ILE A 292 10.08 -14.87 -13.07
CA ILE A 292 9.55 -14.31 -14.33
C ILE A 292 10.04 -12.88 -14.48
N SER A 293 9.87 -12.04 -13.46
CA SER A 293 10.31 -10.64 -13.49
C SER A 293 11.80 -10.48 -13.82
N TRP A 294 12.66 -11.38 -13.31
CA TRP A 294 14.09 -11.32 -13.58
C TRP A 294 14.48 -11.79 -14.98
N LEU A 295 13.76 -12.76 -15.55
CA LEU A 295 14.17 -13.48 -16.76
C LEU A 295 13.30 -13.18 -17.99
N GLU A 296 12.14 -12.53 -17.86
CA GLU A 296 11.20 -12.30 -18.96
C GLU A 296 11.78 -11.40 -20.05
N HIS A 297 12.48 -10.34 -19.66
CA HIS A 297 13.06 -9.35 -20.58
C HIS A 297 14.55 -9.59 -20.88
N GLU A 298 15.12 -10.70 -20.43
CA GLU A 298 16.54 -10.99 -20.66
C GLU A 298 16.74 -11.59 -22.06
N SER A 299 16.85 -10.71 -23.06
CA SER A 299 17.01 -11.10 -24.46
C SER A 299 18.46 -11.33 -24.89
N ALA A 300 19.44 -11.07 -24.00
CA ALA A 300 20.86 -11.15 -24.32
C ALA A 300 21.50 -12.54 -24.07
N LEU A 301 20.73 -13.50 -23.56
CA LEU A 301 21.21 -14.86 -23.26
C LEU A 301 21.53 -15.62 -24.54
N LYS A 302 22.56 -16.47 -24.49
CA LYS A 302 22.95 -17.35 -25.59
C LYS A 302 23.38 -18.71 -25.07
N GLY A 303 23.14 -19.75 -25.85
CA GLY A 303 23.66 -21.09 -25.57
C GLY A 303 23.08 -21.68 -24.28
N GLU A 304 23.95 -22.16 -23.39
CA GLU A 304 23.53 -22.89 -22.17
C GLU A 304 22.67 -22.03 -21.24
N ASP A 305 22.94 -20.72 -21.14
CA ASP A 305 22.24 -19.82 -20.24
C ASP A 305 20.83 -19.50 -20.73
N GLU A 306 20.62 -19.45 -22.05
CA GLU A 306 19.30 -19.29 -22.65
C GLU A 306 18.41 -20.51 -22.33
N GLU A 307 18.96 -21.71 -22.45
CA GLU A 307 18.26 -22.96 -22.10
C GLU A 307 17.95 -23.04 -20.60
N LYS A 308 18.90 -22.66 -19.74
CA LYS A 308 18.67 -22.57 -18.28
C LYS A 308 17.56 -21.57 -17.93
N ALA A 309 17.59 -20.37 -18.50
CA ALA A 309 16.56 -19.37 -18.27
C ALA A 309 15.19 -19.82 -18.78
N LYS A 310 15.13 -20.46 -19.96
CA LYS A 310 13.90 -21.04 -20.51
C LYS A 310 13.34 -22.13 -19.59
N ALA A 311 14.19 -23.02 -19.09
CA ALA A 311 13.79 -24.07 -18.15
C ALA A 311 13.28 -23.50 -16.82
N LEU A 312 13.93 -22.47 -16.28
CA LEU A 312 13.50 -21.77 -15.06
C LEU A 312 12.14 -21.06 -15.25
N ARG A 313 11.96 -20.34 -16.36
CA ARG A 313 10.67 -19.68 -16.69
C ARG A 313 9.55 -20.70 -16.86
N LEU A 314 9.80 -21.79 -17.58
CA LEU A 314 8.83 -22.87 -17.74
C LEU A 314 8.44 -23.45 -16.37
N ALA A 315 9.41 -23.75 -15.51
CA ALA A 315 9.14 -24.24 -14.16
C ALA A 315 8.35 -23.23 -13.31
N ALA A 316 8.68 -21.93 -13.40
CA ALA A 316 8.00 -20.87 -12.67
C ALA A 316 6.52 -20.76 -13.09
N HIS A 317 6.23 -20.68 -14.39
CA HIS A 317 4.85 -20.64 -14.89
C HIS A 317 4.05 -21.89 -14.53
N LEU A 318 4.64 -23.08 -14.67
CA LEU A 318 3.99 -24.33 -14.26
C LEU A 318 3.63 -24.29 -12.77
N ASN A 319 4.57 -23.89 -11.92
CA ASN A 319 4.33 -23.85 -10.47
C ASN A 319 3.34 -22.75 -10.08
N LEU A 320 3.34 -21.60 -10.75
CA LEU A 320 2.33 -20.56 -10.58
C LEU A 320 0.93 -21.04 -10.93
N ALA A 321 0.78 -21.70 -12.08
CA ALA A 321 -0.50 -22.30 -12.46
C ALA A 321 -1.01 -23.27 -11.38
N MET A 322 -0.11 -24.06 -10.79
CA MET A 322 -0.47 -24.95 -9.68
C MET A 322 -0.87 -24.19 -8.41
N CYS A 323 -0.17 -23.10 -8.06
CA CYS A 323 -0.52 -22.25 -6.92
C CYS A 323 -1.92 -21.65 -7.11
N TYR A 324 -2.21 -21.11 -8.29
CA TYR A 324 -3.49 -20.50 -8.61
C TYR A 324 -4.64 -21.50 -8.65
N LEU A 325 -4.41 -22.72 -9.15
CA LEU A 325 -5.40 -23.80 -9.03
C LEU A 325 -5.72 -24.13 -7.56
N LYS A 326 -4.72 -24.14 -6.67
CA LYS A 326 -4.93 -24.32 -5.23
C LYS A 326 -5.67 -23.16 -4.57
N LEU A 327 -5.53 -21.95 -5.11
CA LEU A 327 -6.22 -20.74 -4.67
C LEU A 327 -7.60 -20.55 -5.34
N GLN A 328 -8.01 -21.46 -6.25
CA GLN A 328 -9.22 -21.34 -7.07
C GLN A 328 -9.26 -20.09 -7.98
N GLU A 329 -8.08 -19.55 -8.28
CA GLU A 329 -7.85 -18.40 -9.15
C GLU A 329 -7.68 -18.88 -10.61
N HIS A 330 -8.76 -19.42 -11.18
CA HIS A 330 -8.70 -20.16 -12.46
C HIS A 330 -8.20 -19.32 -13.65
N SER A 331 -8.53 -18.02 -13.71
CA SER A 331 -8.09 -17.13 -14.79
C SER A 331 -6.57 -16.93 -14.80
N GLN A 332 -5.96 -16.75 -13.61
CA GLN A 332 -4.51 -16.58 -13.51
C GLN A 332 -3.77 -17.91 -13.73
N ALA A 333 -4.39 -19.03 -13.35
CA ALA A 333 -3.86 -20.35 -13.66
C ALA A 333 -3.83 -20.62 -15.18
N LEU A 334 -4.89 -20.23 -15.90
CA LEU A 334 -4.99 -20.32 -17.36
C LEU A 334 -3.85 -19.55 -18.04
N GLU A 335 -3.68 -18.27 -17.71
CA GLU A 335 -2.66 -17.39 -18.29
C GLU A 335 -1.25 -17.96 -18.13
N ASN A 336 -0.93 -18.47 -16.94
CA ASN A 336 0.37 -19.10 -16.68
C ASN A 336 0.55 -20.41 -17.45
N CYS A 337 -0.52 -21.18 -17.68
CA CYS A 337 -0.43 -22.37 -18.54
C CYS A 337 -0.18 -21.99 -20.00
N ASP A 338 -0.82 -20.93 -20.51
CA ASP A 338 -0.58 -20.44 -21.86
C ASP A 338 0.89 -20.00 -22.03
N LYS A 339 1.43 -19.25 -21.07
CA LYS A 339 2.86 -18.89 -21.06
C LYS A 339 3.80 -20.09 -20.98
N ALA A 340 3.45 -21.12 -20.20
CA ALA A 340 4.22 -22.36 -20.19
C ALA A 340 4.19 -23.08 -21.57
N LEU A 341 3.05 -23.04 -22.27
CA LEU A 341 2.90 -23.64 -23.60
C LEU A 341 3.56 -22.83 -24.73
N GLU A 342 3.72 -21.52 -24.56
CA GLU A 342 4.58 -20.70 -25.45
C GLU A 342 6.04 -21.20 -25.40
N LEU A 343 6.51 -21.64 -24.22
CA LEU A 343 7.88 -22.15 -24.02
C LEU A 343 8.04 -23.62 -24.42
N ASP A 344 7.03 -24.45 -24.11
CA ASP A 344 6.95 -25.88 -24.44
C ASP A 344 5.51 -26.27 -24.81
N ALA A 345 5.21 -26.22 -26.10
CA ALA A 345 3.86 -26.41 -26.65
C ALA A 345 3.24 -27.79 -26.37
N ASN A 346 4.05 -28.77 -25.97
CA ASN A 346 3.57 -30.13 -25.69
C ASN A 346 3.65 -30.49 -24.21
N ASN A 347 3.99 -29.56 -23.32
CA ASN A 347 4.19 -29.84 -21.91
C ASN A 347 2.96 -30.52 -21.25
N GLU A 348 3.12 -31.75 -20.78
CA GLU A 348 2.04 -32.54 -20.17
C GLU A 348 1.35 -31.79 -19.02
N LYS A 349 2.14 -31.18 -18.13
CA LYS A 349 1.62 -30.49 -16.93
C LYS A 349 0.88 -29.21 -17.31
N ALA A 350 1.39 -28.45 -18.28
CA ALA A 350 0.74 -27.21 -18.71
C ALA A 350 -0.61 -27.50 -19.38
N LEU A 351 -0.66 -28.43 -20.33
CA LEU A 351 -1.91 -28.84 -20.98
C LEU A 351 -2.95 -29.35 -19.97
N PHE A 352 -2.52 -30.21 -19.04
CA PHE A 352 -3.41 -30.76 -18.02
C PHE A 352 -3.96 -29.67 -17.09
N ARG A 353 -3.09 -28.80 -16.57
CA ARG A 353 -3.48 -27.71 -15.66
C ARG A 353 -4.32 -26.63 -16.35
N ARG A 354 -4.09 -26.37 -17.64
CA ARG A 354 -4.95 -25.49 -18.45
C ARG A 354 -6.34 -26.07 -18.59
N GLY A 355 -6.43 -27.37 -18.88
CA GLY A 355 -7.69 -28.10 -18.88
C GLY A 355 -8.45 -28.01 -17.54
N GLU A 356 -7.75 -28.18 -16.41
CA GLU A 356 -8.36 -28.01 -15.07
C GLU A 356 -8.85 -26.57 -14.83
N SER A 357 -8.09 -25.57 -15.28
CA SER A 357 -8.45 -24.16 -15.16
C SER A 357 -9.69 -23.82 -15.99
N LEU A 358 -9.73 -24.24 -17.26
CA LEU A 358 -10.87 -24.09 -18.16
C LEU A 358 -12.11 -24.79 -17.62
N PHE A 359 -11.95 -25.99 -17.05
CA PHE A 359 -13.04 -26.70 -16.41
C PHE A 359 -13.62 -25.92 -15.23
N GLY A 360 -12.77 -25.33 -14.38
CA GLY A 360 -13.19 -24.42 -13.30
C GLY A 360 -13.93 -23.18 -13.80
N LEU A 361 -13.53 -22.65 -14.96
CA LEU A 361 -14.21 -21.55 -15.66
C LEU A 361 -15.49 -21.98 -16.41
N LYS A 362 -15.85 -23.27 -16.36
CA LYS A 362 -16.99 -23.89 -17.07
C LYS A 362 -16.87 -23.86 -18.60
N GLU A 363 -15.65 -23.73 -19.11
CA GLU A 363 -15.34 -23.83 -20.54
C GLU A 363 -15.05 -25.29 -20.93
N PHE A 364 -16.08 -26.13 -20.82
CA PHE A 364 -15.93 -27.60 -20.86
C PHE A 364 -15.44 -28.14 -22.20
N GLU A 365 -15.78 -27.52 -23.32
CA GLU A 365 -15.33 -27.91 -24.65
C GLU A 365 -13.81 -27.71 -24.78
N ARG A 366 -13.31 -26.52 -24.43
CA ARG A 366 -11.88 -26.21 -24.48
C ARG A 366 -11.09 -27.08 -23.48
N ALA A 367 -11.64 -27.29 -22.28
CA ALA A 367 -11.05 -28.18 -21.29
C ALA A 367 -10.91 -29.62 -21.82
N ARG A 368 -11.97 -30.15 -22.45
CA ARG A 368 -11.96 -31.47 -23.09
C ARG A 368 -10.88 -31.57 -24.15
N ASP A 369 -10.73 -30.54 -24.98
CA ASP A 369 -9.74 -30.54 -26.07
C ASP A 369 -8.31 -30.58 -25.52
N ASP A 370 -8.03 -29.84 -24.45
CA ASP A 370 -6.73 -29.91 -23.73
C ASP A 370 -6.47 -31.29 -23.12
N PHE A 371 -7.44 -31.85 -22.38
CA PHE A 371 -7.28 -33.20 -21.82
C PHE A 371 -7.14 -34.27 -22.91
N THR A 372 -7.86 -34.11 -24.03
CA THR A 372 -7.74 -35.02 -25.18
C THR A 372 -6.34 -34.95 -25.76
N ARG A 373 -5.78 -33.74 -25.93
CA ARG A 373 -4.39 -33.55 -26.36
C ARG A 373 -3.40 -34.21 -25.41
N VAL A 374 -3.61 -34.11 -24.09
CA VAL A 374 -2.81 -34.85 -23.10
C VAL A 374 -2.90 -36.36 -23.33
N THR A 375 -4.10 -36.93 -23.56
CA THR A 375 -4.22 -38.38 -23.79
C THR A 375 -3.59 -38.85 -25.09
N GLN A 376 -3.50 -37.98 -26.11
CA GLN A 376 -2.85 -38.29 -27.40
C GLN A 376 -1.33 -38.29 -27.27
N LEU A 377 -0.76 -37.30 -26.59
CA LEU A 377 0.69 -37.18 -26.39
C LEU A 377 1.22 -38.08 -25.26
N TYR A 378 0.41 -38.29 -24.22
CA TYR A 378 0.76 -39.01 -22.99
C TYR A 378 -0.30 -40.08 -22.64
N PRO A 379 -0.37 -41.20 -23.39
CA PRO A 379 -1.44 -42.19 -23.23
C PRO A 379 -1.51 -42.88 -21.86
N ALA A 380 -0.42 -42.83 -21.08
CA ALA A 380 -0.34 -43.37 -19.73
C ALA A 380 -1.06 -42.51 -18.68
N ASN A 381 -1.37 -41.25 -18.99
CA ASN A 381 -2.03 -40.33 -18.07
C ASN A 381 -3.52 -40.72 -17.89
N ARG A 382 -3.80 -41.48 -16.84
CA ARG A 382 -5.16 -41.94 -16.51
C ARG A 382 -6.07 -40.80 -16.04
N ALA A 383 -5.50 -39.78 -15.39
CA ALA A 383 -6.26 -38.63 -14.91
C ALA A 383 -6.87 -37.85 -16.09
N ALA A 384 -6.11 -37.64 -17.16
CA ALA A 384 -6.59 -36.97 -18.36
C ALA A 384 -7.78 -37.70 -19.00
N LYS A 385 -7.72 -39.04 -19.08
CA LYS A 385 -8.83 -39.86 -19.60
C LYS A 385 -10.10 -39.68 -18.77
N ALA A 386 -9.99 -39.65 -17.45
CA ALA A 386 -11.12 -39.42 -16.56
C ALA A 386 -11.70 -38.01 -16.75
N GLN A 387 -10.84 -37.00 -16.88
CA GLN A 387 -11.28 -35.62 -17.10
C GLN A 387 -11.97 -35.40 -18.46
N VAL A 388 -11.53 -36.08 -19.53
CA VAL A 388 -12.25 -36.08 -20.82
C VAL A 388 -13.69 -36.56 -20.65
N GLN A 389 -13.90 -37.67 -19.96
CA GLN A 389 -15.24 -38.21 -19.68
C GLN A 389 -16.07 -37.24 -18.82
N GLY A 390 -15.43 -36.63 -17.82
CA GLY A 390 -16.05 -35.60 -16.98
C GLY A 390 -16.55 -34.41 -17.79
N CYS A 391 -15.71 -33.88 -18.69
CA CYS A 391 -16.08 -32.78 -19.59
C CYS A 391 -17.25 -33.19 -20.50
N GLN A 392 -17.19 -34.37 -21.13
CA GLN A 392 -18.26 -34.86 -22.01
C GLN A 392 -19.60 -34.97 -21.28
N LYS A 393 -19.60 -35.41 -20.02
CA LYS A 393 -20.81 -35.46 -19.19
C LYS A 393 -21.39 -34.06 -18.99
N HIS A 394 -20.58 -33.09 -18.59
CA HIS A 394 -21.03 -31.71 -18.37
C HIS A 394 -21.54 -31.03 -19.65
N ILE A 395 -20.86 -31.24 -20.79
CA ILE A 395 -21.29 -30.75 -22.11
C ILE A 395 -22.68 -31.31 -22.46
N LYS A 396 -22.89 -32.62 -22.25
CA LYS A 396 -24.19 -33.25 -22.50
C LYS A 396 -25.28 -32.68 -21.59
N GLU A 397 -25.00 -32.53 -20.30
CA GLU A 397 -25.94 -31.93 -19.35
C GLU A 397 -26.28 -30.48 -19.70
N GLN A 398 -25.31 -29.69 -20.18
CA GLN A 398 -25.51 -28.32 -20.63
C GLN A 398 -26.42 -28.28 -21.87
N HIS A 399 -26.14 -29.09 -22.89
CA HIS A 399 -26.99 -29.19 -24.07
C HIS A 399 -28.42 -29.64 -23.75
N GLU A 400 -28.60 -30.57 -22.81
CA GLU A 400 -29.93 -31.00 -22.38
C GLU A 400 -30.69 -29.88 -21.65
N LYS A 401 -30.01 -29.10 -20.80
CA LYS A 401 -30.59 -27.92 -20.14
C LYS A 401 -30.97 -26.85 -21.16
N ASP A 402 -30.07 -26.53 -22.08
CA ASP A 402 -30.31 -25.53 -23.12
C ASP A 402 -31.48 -25.95 -24.01
N LYS A 403 -31.53 -27.22 -24.42
CA LYS A 403 -32.66 -27.77 -25.19
C LYS A 403 -34.00 -27.59 -24.46
N ARG A 404 -34.05 -27.87 -23.15
CA ARG A 404 -35.26 -27.67 -22.33
C ARG A 404 -35.62 -26.19 -22.21
N LEU A 405 -34.62 -25.33 -22.01
CA LEU A 405 -34.80 -23.88 -21.89
C LEU A 405 -35.38 -23.30 -23.19
N TYR A 406 -34.77 -23.61 -24.34
CA TYR A 406 -35.22 -23.15 -25.65
C TYR A 406 -36.61 -23.70 -26.00
N ALA A 407 -36.89 -24.97 -25.71
CA ALA A 407 -38.22 -25.54 -25.92
C ALA A 407 -39.30 -24.79 -25.09
N GLY A 408 -39.01 -24.50 -23.81
CA GLY A 408 -39.91 -23.73 -22.95
C GLY A 408 -40.07 -22.27 -23.40
N MET A 409 -39.00 -21.62 -23.87
CA MET A 409 -39.10 -20.27 -24.46
C MET A 409 -39.96 -20.27 -25.72
N PHE A 410 -39.75 -21.23 -26.63
CA PHE A 410 -40.53 -21.35 -27.86
C PHE A 410 -42.02 -21.58 -27.56
N GLN A 411 -42.34 -22.42 -26.58
CA GLN A 411 -43.72 -22.63 -26.14
C GLN A 411 -44.33 -21.33 -25.59
N LYS A 412 -43.61 -20.57 -24.76
CA LYS A 412 -44.09 -19.28 -24.23
C LYS A 412 -44.32 -18.24 -25.33
N PHE A 413 -43.46 -18.20 -26.35
CA PHE A 413 -43.66 -17.32 -27.50
C PHE A 413 -44.90 -17.73 -28.30
N ALA A 414 -45.07 -19.04 -28.57
CA ALA A 414 -46.26 -19.54 -29.25
C ALA A 414 -47.57 -19.25 -28.46
N GLU A 415 -47.56 -19.43 -27.14
CA GLU A 415 -48.70 -19.10 -26.27
C GLU A 415 -49.01 -17.59 -26.25
N ARG A 416 -47.98 -16.74 -26.29
CA ARG A 416 -48.15 -15.29 -26.39
C ARG A 416 -48.75 -14.90 -27.74
N ASP A 417 -48.22 -15.44 -28.83
CA ASP A 417 -48.73 -15.15 -30.19
C ASP A 417 -50.18 -15.61 -30.33
N ALA A 418 -50.52 -16.78 -29.77
CA ALA A 418 -51.89 -17.28 -29.73
C ALA A 418 -52.83 -16.36 -28.91
N LYS A 419 -52.38 -15.85 -27.75
CA LYS A 419 -53.15 -14.86 -26.97
C LYS A 419 -53.36 -13.55 -27.71
N VAL A 420 -52.34 -13.04 -28.40
CA VAL A 420 -52.46 -11.82 -29.22
C VAL A 420 -53.48 -12.04 -30.35
N MET A 421 -53.46 -13.21 -31.01
CA MET A 421 -54.44 -13.56 -32.03
C MET A 421 -55.87 -13.67 -31.47
N ASP A 422 -56.03 -14.22 -30.28
CA ASP A 422 -57.33 -14.35 -29.60
C ASP A 422 -57.90 -12.98 -29.16
N ASP A 423 -57.05 -12.11 -28.58
CA ASP A 423 -57.41 -10.72 -28.24
C ASP A 423 -57.79 -9.89 -29.49
N THR A 424 -57.19 -10.19 -30.65
CA THR A 424 -57.51 -9.51 -31.92
C THR A 424 -58.85 -9.99 -32.49
N LYS A 425 -59.15 -11.30 -32.40
CA LYS A 425 -60.46 -11.86 -32.79
C LYS A 425 -61.59 -11.49 -31.83
N GLY A 426 -61.28 -11.31 -30.55
CA GLY A 426 -62.24 -10.81 -29.55
C GLY A 426 -62.69 -9.38 -29.80
N LYS A 427 -61.84 -8.55 -30.44
CA LYS A 427 -62.21 -7.19 -30.90
C LYS A 427 -63.01 -7.18 -32.19
N GLU A 428 -62.76 -8.10 -33.12
CA GLU A 428 -63.52 -8.18 -34.39
C GLU A 428 -64.94 -8.73 -34.22
N ASN A 429 -65.21 -9.53 -33.18
CA ASN A 429 -66.56 -10.03 -32.88
C ASN A 429 -67.34 -9.15 -31.88
N GLY A 430 -66.78 -8.01 -31.47
CA GLY A 430 -67.33 -7.14 -30.42
C GLY A 430 -68.09 -5.90 -30.89
N ASP A 431 -67.84 -5.40 -32.10
CA ASP A 431 -68.44 -4.14 -32.57
C ASP A 431 -69.18 -4.35 -33.90
N GLY A 432 -70.40 -4.87 -33.78
CA GLY A 432 -71.46 -4.51 -34.70
C GLY A 432 -72.12 -3.23 -34.22
N ASP A 433 -71.62 -2.07 -34.65
CA ASP A 433 -72.51 -0.94 -34.98
C ASP A 433 -71.84 0.09 -35.89
N SER A 434 -72.69 0.68 -36.73
CA SER A 434 -72.52 1.68 -37.79
C SER A 434 -71.25 2.55 -37.82
N MET A 435 -70.72 2.84 -39.02
CA MET A 435 -70.71 4.22 -39.54
C MET A 435 -70.22 4.32 -41.00
N ASP A 436 -70.98 5.10 -41.76
CA ASP A 436 -70.74 5.60 -43.11
C ASP A 436 -69.34 6.17 -43.34
N VAL A 437 -68.76 5.91 -44.52
CA VAL A 437 -67.82 6.86 -45.16
C VAL A 437 -68.06 6.91 -46.66
N ALA A 438 -68.37 8.13 -47.11
CA ALA A 438 -68.66 8.52 -48.49
C ALA A 438 -67.43 8.52 -49.41
N GLU A 439 -67.73 8.48 -50.71
CA GLU A 439 -66.86 8.57 -51.88
C GLU A 439 -65.88 9.75 -51.90
N ASN A 440 -64.68 9.46 -52.41
CA ASN A 440 -63.91 10.18 -53.46
C ASN A 440 -62.43 9.79 -53.29
N GLY A 441 -61.62 9.36 -54.25
CA GLY A 441 -61.68 9.42 -55.70
C GLY A 441 -60.26 9.76 -56.19
N ALA A 442 -59.57 8.79 -56.83
CA ALA A 442 -58.31 8.91 -57.62
C ALA A 442 -57.03 9.45 -56.90
N ALA A 443 -55.78 9.16 -57.28
CA ALA A 443 -55.19 8.58 -58.48
C ALA A 443 -53.84 7.90 -58.17
N GLU A 444 -53.45 6.96 -59.04
CA GLU A 444 -52.12 6.35 -59.19
C GLU A 444 -50.99 7.38 -59.35
N GLN A 445 -49.79 7.07 -58.84
CA GLN A 445 -48.63 6.82 -59.70
C GLN A 445 -47.41 6.29 -58.92
N THR A 446 -46.88 5.20 -59.46
CA THR A 446 -45.60 4.54 -59.20
C THR A 446 -44.39 5.44 -59.49
N ALA A 447 -43.32 5.32 -58.68
CA ALA A 447 -41.95 5.48 -59.16
C ALA A 447 -40.95 4.74 -58.25
N ALA A 448 -40.20 3.86 -58.92
CA ALA A 448 -38.88 3.25 -58.66
C ALA A 448 -38.24 3.31 -57.27
#